data_AF-A0A3E3II34-F1
#
_entry.id   AF-A0A3E3II34-F1
#
_cell.length_a   1.000
_cell.length_b   1.000
_cell.length_c   1.000
_cell.angle_alpha   90.00
_cell.angle_beta   90.00
_cell.angle_gamma   90.00
#
_symmetry.space_group_name_H-M   'P 1'
#
loop_
_entity.id
_entity.type
_entity.pdbx_description
1 polymer ?
#
loop_
_entity_poly.entity_id
_entity_poly.type
_entity_poly.pdbx_seq_one_letter_code
_entity_poly.pdbx_strand_id
1 'polypeptide(L)'
;MHYVPACVHPEEGQKTEEVFIWTGADYDPGTDLLAVTGCIWACPYSTIVLDFSCPLQPQLPERWLDLRHIVDPDDTRFDDIEFVRWDSDSLLLRGCDTEDDRWKEIAIQIGQIQQSLMERQKCLPCEKDLWHKEE
;
A
#
# COMPACT_ATOMS: atom_id res chain seq x y z
N MET A 1 -1.09 23.83 -14.39
CA MET A 1 -1.77 23.57 -13.11
C MET A 1 -1.01 22.41 -12.48
N HIS A 2 -0.43 22.57 -11.30
CA HIS A 2 0.25 21.49 -10.58
C HIS A 2 -0.68 21.03 -9.46
N TYR A 3 -1.04 19.75 -9.45
CA TYR A 3 -1.76 19.16 -8.32
C TYR A 3 -0.74 19.00 -7.18
N VAL A 4 -1.00 19.66 -6.05
CA VAL A 4 -0.25 19.48 -4.81
C VAL A 4 -1.23 18.85 -3.82
N PRO A 5 -0.97 17.62 -3.33
CA PRO A 5 -1.85 16.97 -2.38
C PRO A 5 -2.04 17.83 -1.12
N ALA A 6 -3.28 17.92 -0.62
CA ALA A 6 -3.62 18.77 0.52
C ALA A 6 -2.81 18.45 1.79
N CYS A 7 -2.42 17.18 1.98
CA CYS A 7 -1.60 16.73 3.10
C CYS A 7 -0.15 17.27 3.11
N VAL A 8 0.33 17.83 2.00
CA VAL A 8 1.61 18.56 1.92
C VAL A 8 1.51 19.95 2.56
N HIS A 9 0.30 20.50 2.66
CA HIS A 9 -0.02 21.79 3.28
C HIS A 9 -1.15 21.62 4.31
N PRO A 10 -0.88 20.94 5.44
CA PRO A 10 -1.88 20.75 6.47
C PRO A 10 -2.35 22.09 7.05
N GLU A 11 -3.61 22.13 7.50
CA GLU A 11 -4.12 23.26 8.28
C GLU A 11 -3.39 23.38 9.64
N GLU A 12 -3.49 24.55 10.26
CA GLU A 12 -2.83 24.82 11.54
C GLU A 12 -3.29 23.82 12.61
N GLY A 13 -2.36 23.00 13.10
CA GLY A 13 -2.61 21.94 14.09
C GLY A 13 -2.76 20.53 13.50
N GLN A 14 -2.79 20.37 12.18
CA GLN A 14 -2.82 19.08 11.50
C GLN A 14 -1.38 18.64 11.15
N LYS A 15 -1.10 17.33 11.23
CA LYS A 15 0.23 16.80 10.87
C LYS A 15 0.40 16.81 9.35
N THR A 16 1.59 17.16 8.87
CA THR A 16 2.01 16.87 7.50
C THR A 16 2.02 15.36 7.31
N GLU A 17 1.26 14.85 6.35
CA GLU A 17 1.33 13.46 5.95
C GLU A 17 1.97 13.39 4.57
N GLU A 18 3.10 12.68 4.48
CA GLU A 18 3.75 12.44 3.21
C GLU A 18 2.94 11.46 2.37
N VAL A 19 2.87 11.71 1.06
CA VAL A 19 2.10 10.87 0.13
C VAL A 19 3.00 9.78 -0.42
N PHE A 20 2.48 8.56 -0.45
CA PHE A 20 3.12 7.47 -1.20
C PHE A 20 3.20 7.85 -2.68
N ILE A 21 4.41 7.94 -3.23
CA ILE A 21 4.66 8.35 -4.62
C ILE A 21 4.55 7.12 -5.51
N TRP A 22 3.54 7.11 -6.38
CA TRP A 22 3.29 6.00 -7.29
C TRP A 22 4.25 6.08 -8.48
N THR A 23 4.94 4.99 -8.76
CA THR A 23 5.92 4.89 -9.85
C THR A 23 5.67 3.70 -10.77
N GLY A 24 4.80 2.77 -10.36
CA GLY A 24 4.26 1.68 -11.16
C GLY A 24 2.93 1.20 -10.59
N ALA A 25 2.10 0.57 -11.43
CA ALA A 25 0.82 0.02 -11.02
C ALA A 25 0.46 -1.20 -11.90
N ASP A 26 0.16 -2.32 -11.24
CA ASP A 26 -0.07 -3.61 -11.87
C ASP A 26 -1.35 -4.23 -11.32
N TYR A 27 -2.37 -4.33 -12.17
CA TYR A 27 -3.69 -4.85 -11.82
C TYR A 27 -3.80 -6.35 -12.10
N ASP A 28 -4.35 -7.10 -11.15
CA ASP A 28 -4.75 -8.49 -11.35
C ASP A 28 -6.28 -8.61 -11.55
N PRO A 29 -6.75 -8.96 -12.75
CA PRO A 29 -8.18 -9.15 -13.01
C PRO A 29 -8.78 -10.40 -12.35
N GLY A 30 -7.96 -11.32 -11.83
CA GLY A 30 -8.46 -12.52 -11.13
C GLY A 30 -8.96 -12.22 -9.73
N THR A 31 -8.40 -11.20 -9.08
CA THR A 31 -8.63 -10.90 -7.66
C THR A 31 -9.11 -9.47 -7.40
N ASP A 32 -9.18 -8.65 -8.45
CA ASP A 32 -9.44 -7.21 -8.38
C ASP A 32 -8.44 -6.44 -7.50
N LEU A 33 -7.22 -6.94 -7.37
CA LEU A 33 -6.16 -6.28 -6.60
C LEU A 33 -5.29 -5.41 -7.51
N LEU A 34 -4.86 -4.27 -6.98
CA LEU A 34 -3.91 -3.38 -7.63
C LEU A 34 -2.63 -3.31 -6.79
N ALA A 35 -1.52 -3.79 -7.32
CA ALA A 35 -0.20 -3.58 -6.74
C ALA A 35 0.36 -2.26 -7.26
N VAL A 36 0.88 -1.43 -6.37
CA VAL A 36 1.46 -0.12 -6.71
C VAL A 36 2.85 -0.06 -6.11
N THR A 37 3.84 0.19 -6.96
CA THR A 37 5.23 0.36 -6.54
C THR A 37 5.56 1.83 -6.33
N GLY A 38 6.39 2.11 -5.34
CA GLY A 38 6.70 3.47 -4.97
C GLY A 38 7.37 3.60 -3.62
N CYS A 39 7.41 4.82 -3.11
CA CYS A 39 7.92 5.10 -1.79
C CYS A 39 7.27 6.34 -1.19
N ILE A 40 7.30 6.44 0.13
CA ILE A 40 7.21 7.73 0.79
C ILE A 40 8.53 8.48 0.53
N TRP A 41 8.50 9.81 0.51
CA TRP A 41 9.67 10.59 0.12
C TRP A 41 10.86 10.28 1.03
N ALA A 42 12.03 10.02 0.42
CA ALA A 42 13.26 9.62 1.10
C ALA A 42 13.17 8.34 1.98
N CYS A 43 12.10 7.54 1.83
CA CYS A 43 12.00 6.21 2.39
C CYS A 43 12.46 5.15 1.38
N PRO A 44 12.81 3.94 1.85
CA PRO A 44 13.05 2.84 0.95
C PRO A 44 11.82 2.49 0.10
N TYR A 45 12.08 1.85 -1.02
CA TYR A 45 11.05 1.45 -1.97
C TYR A 45 10.17 0.34 -1.37
N SER A 46 8.87 0.41 -1.67
CA SER A 46 7.91 -0.60 -1.23
C SER A 46 6.86 -0.86 -2.30
N THR A 47 6.00 -1.84 -2.02
CA THR A 47 4.81 -2.16 -2.80
C THR A 47 3.59 -2.12 -1.89
N ILE A 48 2.64 -1.25 -2.21
CA ILE A 48 1.31 -1.25 -1.58
C ILE A 48 0.34 -2.05 -2.44
N VAL A 49 -0.66 -2.66 -1.80
CA VAL A 49 -1.79 -3.29 -2.48
C VAL A 49 -3.09 -2.61 -2.08
N LEU A 50 -3.94 -2.37 -3.07
CA LEU A 50 -5.28 -1.81 -2.91
C LEU A 50 -6.33 -2.83 -3.36
N ASP A 51 -7.47 -2.82 -2.67
CA ASP A 51 -8.71 -3.45 -3.16
C ASP A 51 -9.29 -2.56 -4.26
N PHE A 52 -9.28 -3.07 -5.49
CA PHE A 52 -9.68 -2.35 -6.69
C PHE A 52 -10.99 -2.90 -7.29
N SER A 53 -11.77 -3.65 -6.51
CA SER A 53 -13.08 -4.18 -6.91
C SER A 53 -14.11 -3.08 -7.25
N CYS A 54 -13.94 -1.89 -6.65
CA CYS A 54 -14.73 -0.70 -6.93
C CYS A 54 -13.82 0.47 -7.33
N PRO A 55 -13.28 0.51 -8.56
CA PRO A 55 -12.21 1.43 -8.96
C PRO A 55 -12.63 2.91 -9.00
N LEU A 56 -13.93 3.18 -9.03
CA LEU A 56 -14.49 4.54 -9.00
C LEU A 56 -14.74 5.04 -7.57
N GLN A 57 -14.52 4.21 -6.54
CA GLN A 57 -14.61 4.63 -5.15
C GLN A 57 -13.25 5.13 -4.66
N PRO A 58 -13.20 6.23 -3.88
CA PRO A 58 -11.96 6.69 -3.28
C PRO A 58 -11.33 5.61 -2.39
N GLN A 59 -10.06 5.29 -2.68
CA GLN A 59 -9.25 4.42 -1.83
C GLN A 59 -8.42 5.30 -0.89
N LEU A 60 -8.90 5.45 0.34
CA LEU A 60 -8.19 6.23 1.36
C LEU A 60 -6.87 5.55 1.79
N PRO A 61 -5.82 6.30 2.13
CA PRO A 61 -4.51 5.73 2.51
C PRO A 61 -4.55 4.67 3.61
N GLU A 62 -5.49 4.78 4.55
CA GLU A 62 -5.65 3.83 5.66
C GLU A 62 -6.13 2.45 5.20
N ARG A 63 -6.73 2.37 4.00
CA ARG A 63 -7.17 1.11 3.36
C ARG A 63 -6.04 0.43 2.59
N TRP A 64 -4.94 1.12 2.31
CA TRP A 64 -3.81 0.55 1.57
C TRP A 64 -3.05 -0.43 2.46
N LEU A 65 -2.58 -1.52 1.85
CA LEU A 65 -1.74 -2.50 2.51
C LEU A 65 -0.31 -2.37 1.98
N ASP A 66 0.58 -1.78 2.76
CA ASP A 66 2.02 -1.90 2.50
C ASP A 66 2.46 -3.34 2.79
N LEU A 67 2.97 -4.04 1.76
CA LEU A 67 3.38 -5.43 1.84
C LEU A 67 4.62 -5.64 2.72
N ARG A 68 5.37 -4.58 3.05
CA ARG A 68 6.43 -4.63 4.07
C ARG A 68 5.91 -5.17 5.40
N HIS A 69 4.69 -4.79 5.80
CA HIS A 69 4.06 -5.30 7.02
C HIS A 69 3.79 -6.81 7.01
N ILE A 70 3.85 -7.46 5.85
CA ILE A 70 3.72 -8.92 5.72
C ILE A 70 5.09 -9.59 5.67
N VAL A 71 6.03 -9.07 4.89
CA VAL A 71 7.29 -9.77 4.58
C VAL A 71 8.45 -9.39 5.49
N ASP A 72 8.38 -8.22 6.12
CA ASP A 72 9.38 -7.70 7.05
C ASP A 72 8.68 -6.83 8.12
N PRO A 73 7.87 -7.45 9.01
CA PRO A 73 7.07 -6.72 10.00
C PRO A 73 7.92 -5.96 11.04
N ASP A 74 9.17 -6.39 11.23
CA ASP A 74 10.12 -5.75 12.15
C ASP A 74 10.96 -4.65 11.47
N ASP A 75 10.85 -4.48 10.15
CA ASP A 75 11.58 -3.49 9.33
C ASP A 75 13.11 -3.57 9.52
N THR A 76 13.65 -4.79 9.47
CA THR A 76 15.09 -5.04 9.70
C THR A 76 15.78 -5.81 8.59
N ARG A 77 15.01 -6.48 7.74
CA ARG A 77 15.53 -7.46 6.79
C ARG A 77 15.71 -6.89 5.39
N PHE A 78 14.79 -6.05 4.93
CA PHE A 78 14.82 -5.55 3.56
C PHE A 78 14.91 -4.02 3.52
N ASP A 79 15.92 -3.51 2.80
CA ASP A 79 15.99 -2.10 2.45
C ASP A 79 14.86 -1.78 1.47
N ASP A 80 14.91 -2.30 0.25
CA ASP A 80 13.87 -2.10 -0.77
C ASP A 80 13.01 -3.35 -0.96
N ILE A 81 11.71 -3.16 -1.20
CA ILE A 81 10.76 -4.22 -1.59
C ILE A 81 10.06 -3.83 -2.89
N GLU A 82 10.17 -4.69 -3.90
CA GLU A 82 9.65 -4.44 -5.24
C GLU A 82 8.69 -5.52 -5.72
N PHE A 83 7.63 -5.10 -6.39
CA PHE A 83 6.74 -5.98 -7.17
C PHE A 83 7.50 -6.61 -8.34
N VAL A 84 7.28 -7.92 -8.54
CA VAL A 84 7.82 -8.65 -9.69
C VAL A 84 6.70 -9.06 -10.64
N ARG A 85 5.67 -9.76 -10.13
CA ARG A 85 4.51 -10.20 -10.92
C ARG A 85 3.39 -10.72 -10.03
N TRP A 86 2.19 -10.78 -10.61
CA TRP A 86 1.11 -11.64 -10.15
C TRP A 86 1.32 -13.07 -10.69
N ASP A 87 0.96 -14.05 -9.89
CA ASP A 87 0.83 -15.47 -10.24
C ASP A 87 -0.59 -15.95 -9.88
N SER A 88 -0.92 -17.19 -10.22
CA SER A 88 -2.29 -17.72 -10.11
C SER A 88 -2.89 -17.70 -8.69
N ASP A 89 -2.05 -17.82 -7.66
CA ASP A 89 -2.46 -17.88 -6.25
C ASP A 89 -1.60 -16.98 -5.33
N SER A 90 -0.68 -16.22 -5.90
CA SER A 90 0.31 -15.45 -5.16
C SER A 90 0.75 -14.18 -5.88
N LEU A 91 1.29 -13.25 -5.10
CA LEU A 91 2.06 -12.11 -5.58
C LEU A 91 3.53 -12.38 -5.30
N LEU A 92 4.38 -12.22 -6.31
CA LEU A 92 5.82 -12.32 -6.15
C LEU A 92 6.45 -10.94 -5.97
N LEU A 93 7.18 -10.81 -4.87
CA LEU A 93 8.05 -9.68 -4.56
C LEU A 93 9.52 -10.09 -4.70
N ARG A 94 10.38 -9.08 -4.74
CA ARG A 94 11.79 -9.22 -4.36
C ARG A 94 12.15 -8.18 -3.33
N GLY A 95 12.93 -8.56 -2.33
CA GLY A 95 13.47 -7.67 -1.31
C GLY A 95 14.99 -7.59 -1.40
N CYS A 96 15.58 -6.40 -1.27
CA CYS A 96 17.02 -6.22 -1.16
C CYS A 96 17.44 -6.45 0.29
N ASP A 97 18.13 -7.56 0.56
CA ASP A 97 18.46 -7.98 1.91
C ASP A 97 19.59 -7.13 2.52
N THR A 98 19.38 -6.66 3.75
CA THR A 98 20.29 -5.74 4.45
C THR A 98 21.61 -6.39 4.87
N GLU A 99 21.68 -7.72 4.96
CA GLU A 99 22.90 -8.42 5.38
C GLU A 99 23.92 -8.55 4.23
N ASP A 100 23.46 -8.73 3.00
CA ASP A 100 24.31 -9.09 1.85
C ASP A 100 24.07 -8.31 0.55
N ASP A 101 23.19 -7.30 0.57
CA ASP A 101 22.80 -6.46 -0.56
C ASP A 101 22.23 -7.26 -1.76
N ARG A 102 21.70 -8.48 -1.52
CA ARG A 102 21.15 -9.33 -2.58
C ARG A 102 19.64 -9.28 -2.62
N TRP A 103 19.12 -9.28 -3.85
CA TRP A 103 17.70 -9.46 -4.10
C TRP A 103 17.28 -10.90 -3.83
N LYS A 104 16.27 -11.07 -2.96
CA LYS A 104 15.67 -12.36 -2.61
C LYS A 104 14.19 -12.32 -2.97
N GLU A 105 13.70 -13.35 -3.66
CA GLU A 105 12.29 -13.46 -4.03
C GLU A 105 11.45 -13.90 -2.82
N ILE A 106 10.27 -13.27 -2.66
CA ILE A 106 9.28 -13.60 -1.63
C ILE A 106 7.92 -13.74 -2.28
N ALA A 107 7.30 -14.91 -2.18
CA ALA A 107 5.92 -15.12 -2.62
C ALA A 107 4.96 -14.92 -1.45
N ILE A 108 3.95 -14.08 -1.63
CA ILE A 108 2.85 -13.88 -0.68
C ILE A 108 1.59 -14.48 -1.28
N GLN A 109 0.87 -15.28 -0.50
CA GLN A 109 -0.39 -15.87 -0.94
C GLN A 109 -1.48 -14.79 -1.06
N ILE A 110 -2.28 -14.84 -2.14
CA ILE A 110 -3.39 -13.90 -2.35
C ILE A 110 -4.37 -13.92 -1.17
N GLY A 111 -4.67 -15.10 -0.62
CA GLY A 111 -5.55 -15.23 0.54
C GLY A 111 -5.05 -14.48 1.78
N GLN A 112 -3.73 -14.41 1.97
CA GLN A 112 -3.12 -13.63 3.06
C GLN A 112 -3.27 -12.12 2.81
N ILE A 113 -3.03 -11.66 1.58
CA ILE A 113 -3.21 -10.25 1.19
C ILE A 113 -4.66 -9.81 1.42
N GLN A 114 -5.62 -10.61 0.95
CA GLN A 114 -7.04 -10.33 1.12
C GLN A 114 -7.46 -10.30 2.58
N GLN A 115 -6.96 -11.24 3.40
CA GLN A 115 -7.23 -11.23 4.83
C GLN A 115 -6.71 -9.94 5.49
N SER A 116 -5.48 -9.53 5.21
CA SER A 116 -4.90 -8.29 5.75
C SER A 116 -5.64 -7.04 5.30
N LEU A 117 -6.10 -6.98 4.05
CA LEU A 117 -6.96 -5.90 3.56
C LEU A 117 -8.31 -5.85 4.29
N MET A 118 -8.97 -7.00 4.47
CA MET A 118 -10.23 -7.09 5.21
C MET A 118 -10.09 -6.62 6.66
N GLU A 119 -8.99 -6.96 7.32
CA GLU A 119 -8.71 -6.52 8.69
C GLU A 119 -8.53 -5.00 8.77
N ARG A 120 -7.84 -4.38 7.81
CA ARG A 120 -7.68 -2.92 7.73
C ARG A 120 -9.00 -2.19 7.48
N GLN A 121 -9.88 -2.74 6.64
CA GLN A 121 -11.19 -2.15 6.35
C GLN A 121 -12.12 -2.15 7.58
N LYS A 122 -12.06 -3.18 8.45
CA LYS A 122 -12.88 -3.25 9.68
C LYS A 122 -12.54 -2.18 10.72
N CYS A 123 -11.30 -1.70 10.71
CA CYS A 123 -10.82 -0.72 11.68
C CYS A 123 -11.18 0.73 11.31
N LEU A 124 -11.80 0.95 10.13
CA LEU A 124 -12.18 2.27 9.66
C LEU A 124 -13.67 2.55 9.92
N PRO A 125 -14.03 3.80 10.30
CA PRO A 125 -15.44 4.20 10.39
C PRO A 125 -16.14 3.95 9.07
N CYS A 126 -17.42 3.59 9.13
CA CYS A 126 -18.26 3.47 7.94
C CYS A 126 -18.34 4.87 7.29
N GLU A 127 -18.32 4.96 5.95
CA GLU A 127 -18.44 6.25 5.23
C GLU A 127 -19.63 7.10 5.71
N LYS A 128 -20.69 6.45 6.21
CA LYS A 128 -21.86 7.13 6.81
C LYS A 128 -21.50 7.99 8.04
N ASP A 129 -20.47 7.63 8.78
CA ASP A 129 -20.06 8.33 10.01
C ASP A 129 -19.22 9.59 9.72
N LEU A 130 -18.68 9.72 8.51
CA LEU A 130 -17.84 10.85 8.09
C LEU A 130 -18.67 12.03 7.55
N TRP A 131 -19.86 11.78 7.02
CA TRP A 131 -20.75 12.81 6.46
C TRP A 131 -21.82 13.34 7.43
N HIS A 132 -21.90 12.83 8.67
CA HIS A 132 -22.88 13.26 9.67
C HIS A 132 -22.32 14.24 10.72
N LYS A 133 -21.15 14.85 10.49
CA LYS A 133 -20.53 15.83 11.40
C LYS A 133 -20.73 17.30 11.01
N GLU A 134 -21.65 17.59 10.10
CA GLU A 134 -22.08 18.97 9.81
C GLU A 134 -23.56 19.15 10.19
N GLU A 135 -23.82 19.36 11.50
CA GLU A 135 -25.00 20.10 12.00
C GLU A 135 -24.58 20.99 13.19
#